data_AF-A0AAV7ZLU5-F1
#
_entry.id   AF-A0AAV7ZLU5-F1
#
_cell.length_a   1.000
_cell.length_b   1.000
_cell.length_c   1.000
_cell.angle_alpha   90.00
_cell.angle_beta   90.00
_cell.angle_gamma   90.00
#
_symmetry.space_group_name_H-M   'P 1'
#
loop_
_entity.id
_entity.type
_entity.pdbx_description
1 polymer ?
#
loop_
_entity_poly.entity_id
_entity_poly.type
_entity_poly.pdbx_seq_one_letter_code
_entity_poly.pdbx_strand_id
1 'polypeptide(L)'
;MNFAGGYSKIEDHSHEKIQEIVQFGHNEIRKRTNSNYHLRRIISVEKQIVNGVNYRIKAEFVENAQVTIHEIVVHQSFKGDLKLSKHKIVN
;
A
#
# COMPACT_ATOMS: atom_id res chain seq x y z
N MET A 1 -21.35 -19.29 -5.13
CA MET A 1 -19.99 -18.85 -5.54
C MET A 1 -19.79 -17.45 -4.96
N ASN A 2 -18.93 -17.29 -3.95
CA ASN A 2 -18.73 -15.98 -3.31
C ASN A 2 -17.63 -15.22 -4.05
N PHE A 3 -18.02 -14.14 -4.72
CA PHE A 3 -17.12 -13.22 -5.42
C PHE A 3 -16.21 -12.55 -4.39
N ALA A 4 -14.90 -12.74 -4.52
CA ALA A 4 -13.92 -11.87 -3.87
C ALA A 4 -14.27 -10.42 -4.27
N GLY A 5 -14.78 -9.64 -3.31
CA GLY A 5 -15.41 -8.34 -3.56
C GLY A 5 -14.45 -7.33 -4.18
N GLY A 6 -14.97 -6.27 -4.81
CA GLY A 6 -14.16 -5.18 -5.35
C GLY A 6 -13.43 -4.38 -4.26
N TYR A 7 -12.52 -3.50 -4.68
CA TYR A 7 -11.89 -2.56 -3.76
C TYR A 7 -12.92 -1.55 -3.23
N SER A 8 -12.85 -1.26 -1.94
CA SER A 8 -13.64 -0.24 -1.26
C SER A 8 -12.72 0.78 -0.61
N LYS A 9 -12.97 2.07 -0.84
CA LYS A 9 -12.16 3.16 -0.30
C LYS A 9 -12.22 3.18 1.23
N ILE A 10 -11.09 3.45 1.87
CA ILE A 10 -10.98 3.78 3.29
C ILE A 10 -10.84 5.29 3.37
N GLU A 11 -11.74 5.97 4.09
CA GLU A 11 -11.68 7.44 4.19
C GLU A 11 -10.79 7.91 5.33
N ASP A 12 -10.78 7.17 6.44
CA ASP A 12 -9.91 7.44 7.57
C ASP A 12 -8.55 6.77 7.36
N HIS A 13 -7.62 7.54 6.81
CA HIS A 13 -6.22 7.13 6.65
C HIS A 13 -5.40 7.29 7.94
N SER A 14 -5.91 7.98 8.96
CA SER A 14 -5.19 8.30 10.20
C SER A 14 -5.22 7.14 11.20
N HIS A 15 -6.10 6.17 10.98
CA HIS A 15 -6.19 4.96 11.79
C HIS A 15 -4.83 4.25 11.87
N GLU A 16 -4.38 3.91 13.09
CA GLU A 16 -3.04 3.37 13.37
C GLU A 16 -2.67 2.19 12.46
N LYS A 17 -3.59 1.24 12.31
CA LYS A 17 -3.45 0.11 11.40
C LYS A 17 -3.17 0.50 9.95
N ILE A 18 -3.79 1.56 9.42
CA ILE A 18 -3.54 2.02 8.05
C ILE A 18 -2.14 2.62 7.93
N GLN A 19 -1.71 3.39 8.94
CA GLN A 19 -0.34 3.91 9.00
C GLN A 19 0.69 2.78 9.03
N GLU A 20 0.46 1.73 9.82
CA GLU A 20 1.33 0.54 9.88
C GLU A 20 1.45 -0.14 8.50
N ILE A 21 0.32 -0.36 7.81
CA ILE A 21 0.30 -1.02 6.50
C ILE A 21 1.04 -0.16 5.45
N VAL A 22 0.85 1.16 5.49
CA VAL A 22 1.54 2.09 4.59
C VAL A 22 3.05 2.10 4.85
N GLN A 23 3.46 2.15 6.12
CA GLN A 23 4.87 2.10 6.51
C GLN A 23 5.51 0.76 6.13
N PHE A 24 4.81 -0.35 6.32
CA PHE A 24 5.25 -1.67 5.88
C PHE A 24 5.48 -1.69 4.36
N GLY A 25 4.49 -1.26 3.59
CA GLY A 25 4.59 -1.21 2.13
C GLY A 25 5.75 -0.32 1.65
N HIS A 26 5.93 0.83 2.28
CA HIS A 26 7.04 1.74 2.01
C HIS A 26 8.41 1.08 2.27
N ASN A 27 8.59 0.49 3.45
CA ASN A 27 9.84 -0.17 3.83
C ASN A 27 10.18 -1.33 2.89
N GLU A 28 9.20 -2.14 2.50
CA GLU A 28 9.42 -3.27 1.60
C GLU A 28 9.80 -2.83 0.19
N ILE A 29 9.23 -1.74 -0.32
CA ILE A 29 9.64 -1.16 -1.62
C ILE A 29 11.06 -0.64 -1.54
N ARG A 30 11.39 0.10 -0.48
CA ARG A 30 12.73 0.64 -0.26
C ARG A 30 13.79 -0.47 -0.28
N LYS A 31 13.53 -1.58 0.42
CA LYS A 31 14.39 -2.77 0.42
C LYS A 31 14.49 -3.43 -0.96
N ARG A 32 13.37 -3.60 -1.68
CA ARG A 32 13.35 -4.29 -2.99
C ARG A 32 14.03 -3.51 -4.11
N THR A 33 13.89 -2.19 -4.09
CA THR A 33 14.40 -1.31 -5.16
C THR A 33 15.79 -0.75 -4.86
N ASN A 34 16.27 -0.90 -3.62
CA ASN A 34 17.47 -0.23 -3.11
C ASN A 34 17.44 1.30 -3.34
N SER A 35 16.24 1.87 -3.43
CA SER A 35 15.99 3.29 -3.63
C SER A 35 15.92 4.03 -2.29
N ASN A 36 16.02 5.36 -2.33
CA ASN A 36 15.78 6.25 -1.21
C ASN A 36 14.49 7.05 -1.40
N TYR A 37 13.45 6.40 -1.92
CA TYR A 37 12.11 6.99 -1.92
C TYR A 37 11.75 7.45 -0.51
N HIS A 38 11.18 8.65 -0.39
CA HIS A 38 10.56 9.15 0.82
C HIS A 38 9.06 9.29 0.59
N LEU A 39 8.25 8.76 1.50
CA LEU A 39 6.80 8.93 1.44
C LEU A 39 6.45 10.41 1.60
N ARG A 40 5.91 11.03 0.56
CA ARG A 40 5.50 12.44 0.58
C ARG A 40 4.05 12.59 1.03
N ARG A 41 3.14 11.80 0.45
CA ARG A 41 1.70 11.89 0.73
C ARG A 41 0.98 10.60 0.35
N ILE A 42 0.00 10.20 1.17
CA ILE A 42 -0.97 9.17 0.82
C ILE A 42 -2.09 9.81 -0.02
N ILE A 43 -2.31 9.31 -1.23
CA ILE A 43 -3.39 9.77 -2.13
C ILE A 43 -4.69 9.02 -1.80
N SER A 44 -4.63 7.70 -1.69
CA SER A 44 -5.79 6.87 -1.38
C SER A 44 -5.40 5.53 -0.77
N VAL A 45 -6.24 5.02 0.12
CA VAL A 45 -6.18 3.63 0.58
C VAL A 45 -7.50 2.96 0.28
N GLU A 46 -7.45 1.78 -0.31
CA GLU A 46 -8.61 0.94 -0.61
C GLU A 46 -8.38 -0.45 -0.02
N LYS A 47 -9.44 -1.11 0.46
CA LYS A 47 -9.38 -2.49 0.93
C LYS A 47 -10.21 -3.42 0.07
N GLN A 48 -9.76 -4.66 -0.04
CA GLN A 48 -10.47 -5.73 -0.71
C GLN A 48 -10.48 -6.97 0.19
N ILE A 49 -11.66 -7.50 0.48
CA ILE A 49 -11.79 -8.74 1.27
C ILE A 49 -11.57 -9.94 0.35
N VAL A 50 -10.60 -10.78 0.70
CA VAL A 50 -10.18 -11.99 -0.03
C VAL A 50 -9.96 -13.12 1.00
N ASN A 51 -9.02 -14.03 0.76
CA ASN A 51 -8.47 -14.93 1.78
C ASN A 51 -7.56 -14.15 2.76
N GLY A 52 -8.13 -13.18 3.48
CA GLY A 52 -7.43 -12.12 4.18
C GLY A 52 -7.92 -10.74 3.71
N VAL A 53 -7.06 -9.73 3.75
CA VAL A 53 -7.38 -8.37 3.26
C VAL A 53 -6.25 -7.86 2.37
N ASN A 54 -6.58 -7.40 1.16
CA ASN A 54 -5.64 -6.60 0.38
C ASN A 54 -5.87 -5.12 0.67
N TYR A 55 -4.80 -4.39 0.96
CA TYR A 55 -4.80 -2.95 1.05
C TYR A 55 -4.06 -2.40 -0.16
N ARG A 56 -4.77 -1.68 -1.02
CA ARG A 56 -4.22 -0.97 -2.17
C ARG A 56 -4.00 0.48 -1.77
N ILE A 57 -2.74 0.87 -1.77
CA ILE A 57 -2.29 2.21 -1.39
C ILE A 57 -1.79 2.89 -2.65
N LYS A 58 -2.28 4.09 -2.92
CA LYS A 58 -1.65 5.02 -3.85
C LYS A 58 -1.00 6.14 -3.05
N ALA A 59 0.27 6.37 -3.29
CA ALA A 59 1.03 7.39 -2.57
C ALA A 59 2.06 8.06 -3.48
N GLU A 60 2.32 9.34 -3.20
CA GLU A 60 3.44 10.08 -3.78
C GLU A 60 4.71 9.76 -3.00
N PHE A 61 5.75 9.44 -3.75
CA PHE A 61 7.11 9.32 -3.25
C PHE A 61 7.98 10.39 -3.88
N VAL A 62 8.98 10.85 -3.14
CA VAL A 62 10.00 11.75 -3.64
C VAL A 62 11.36 11.08 -3.55
N GLU A 63 12.12 11.13 -4.66
CA GLU A 63 13.51 10.68 -4.73
C GLU A 63 14.26 11.64 -5.66
N ASN A 64 15.41 12.18 -5.21
CA ASN A 64 16.22 13.12 -6.00
C ASN A 64 15.41 14.29 -6.60
N ALA A 65 14.50 14.87 -5.81
CA ALA A 65 13.55 15.92 -6.21
C ALA A 65 12.50 15.54 -7.28
N GLN A 66 12.50 14.29 -7.76
CA GLN A 66 11.46 13.77 -8.63
C GLN A 66 10.32 13.19 -7.79
N VAL A 67 9.09 13.57 -8.12
CA VAL A 67 7.88 13.03 -7.48
C VAL A 67 7.28 11.97 -8.39
N THR A 68 7.09 10.76 -7.85
CA THR A 68 6.48 9.63 -8.55
C THR A 68 5.29 9.12 -7.76
N ILE A 69 4.23 8.70 -8.46
CA ILE A 69 3.08 8.07 -7.82
C ILE A 69 3.29 6.56 -7.85
N HIS A 70 3.18 5.90 -6.71
CA HIS A 70 3.31 4.45 -6.62
C HIS A 70 1.96 3.87 -6.20
N GLU A 71 1.59 2.75 -6.81
CA GLU A 71 0.52 1.90 -6.34
C GLU A 71 1.13 0.64 -5.70
N ILE A 72 0.72 0.38 -4.47
CA ILE A 72 1.28 -0.65 -3.60
C ILE A 72 0.12 -1.50 -3.12
N VAL A 73 0.25 -2.82 -3.21
CA VAL A 73 -0.71 -3.75 -2.62
C VAL A 73 -0.02 -4.53 -1.52
N VAL A 74 -0.48 -4.32 -0.29
CA VAL A 74 -0.09 -5.10 0.88
C VAL A 74 -1.21 -6.08 1.21
N HIS A 75 -0.88 -7.36 1.27
CA HIS A 75 -1.81 -8.39 1.71
C HIS A 75 -1.60 -8.67 3.20
N GLN A 76 -2.70 -8.69 3.94
CA GLN A 76 -2.77 -9.13 5.32
C GLN A 76 -3.45 -10.50 5.40
N SER A 77 -2.73 -11.50 5.93
CA SER A 77 -3.28 -12.83 6.19
C SER A 77 -4.30 -12.79 7.34
N PHE A 78 -5.13 -13.84 7.49
CA PHE A 78 -6.01 -13.95 8.65
C PHE A 78 -5.28 -14.05 10.00
N LYS A 79 -3.99 -14.41 9.98
CA LYS A 79 -3.13 -14.44 11.18
C LYS A 79 -2.48 -13.08 11.47
N GLY A 80 -2.67 -12.10 10.59
CA GLY A 80 -2.12 -10.75 10.73
C GLY A 80 -0.84 -10.50 9.94
N ASP A 81 -0.24 -11.52 9.32
CA ASP A 81 1.02 -11.38 8.57
C ASP A 81 0.84 -10.42 7.39
N LEU A 82 1.76 -9.45 7.27
CA LEU A 82 1.80 -8.51 6.15
C LEU A 82 2.77 -8.99 5.07
N LYS A 83 2.37 -8.85 3.80
CA LYS A 83 3.21 -9.17 2.64
C LYS A 83 3.02 -8.16 1.53
N LEU A 84 4.13 -7.68 0.97
CA LEU A 84 4.10 -6.88 -0.26
C LEU A 84 3.73 -7.79 -1.45
N SER A 85 2.51 -7.63 -1.94
CA SER A 85 1.94 -8.43 -3.03
C SER A 85 2.18 -7.82 -4.40
N LYS A 86 2.04 -6.50 -4.52
CA LYS A 86 2.29 -5.77 -5.78
C LYS A 86 2.91 -4.40 -5.49
N HIS A 87 3.74 -3.95 -6.41
CA HIS A 87 4.28 -2.60 -6.46
C HIS A 87 4.39 -2.20 -7.93
N LYS A 88 3.88 -1.01 -8.28
CA LYS A 88 4.03 -0.42 -9.60
C LYS A 88 4.15 1.10 -9.48
N ILE A 89 4.92 1.71 -10.37
CA ILE A 89 4.97 3.16 -10.56
C ILE A 89 3.83 3.54 -11.52
N VAL A 90 3.08 4.58 -11.18
CA VAL A 90 1.99 5.15 -11.98
C VAL A 90 2.53 6.45 -12.57
N ASN A 91 2.71 6.46 -13.89
CA ASN A 91 3.02 7.67 -14.67
C ASN A 91 1.73 8.39 -15.06
#